data_AF-A0AAU7XBG8-F1
#
_entry.id   AF-A0AAU7XBG8-F1
#
_cell.length_a   1.000
_cell.length_b   1.000
_cell.length_c   1.000
_cell.angle_alpha   90.00
_cell.angle_beta   90.00
_cell.angle_gamma   90.00
#
_symmetry.space_group_name_H-M   'P 1'
#
loop_
_entity.id
_entity.type
_entity.pdbx_description
1 polymer ?
#
loop_
_entity_poly.entity_id
_entity_poly.type
_entity_poly.pdbx_seq_one_letter_code
_entity_poly.pdbx_strand_id
1 'polypeptide(L)'
;MSSARVLLQLAGDVALLLWSVKLVTAGVQSAFGATLRTWLGQGRGNRLQAMLAGLVVTALLQSSTATALMASAFASAGLIGLVPALAVMLGANVGTTLVVQVVSFDIAAVSPVLVLIGVLLSAKSRGAVLRECGRAVIGLGLMLLALRMLVESLQPLEASDALRELMGLVTRDHFVTLTLAALLGWAAHSSVAIVIFVMSLAAAGVVTPEASLVMVLGANIGTALNPVVAEWGAEPARLRLPLGNLANRLLGAAIALPFAAPVARLLVASGEPFARIPADFHVQFNLATALAFLAVLKPLATVLERLLPDRSEGRPGQPVYLGATPDSDPTVAISDAARETMRMVDTVEAMIAGSRAVFRDDDRERIGAVSRMDDVLDRLNTAIQHHMAAIPQDDLGDDERRRVDEILSLAINLEHIGDIIDKNVMELARKRLRNQMRLPPETVTAIDAMHARLAEHLRLAMAVFMFADADAARRLVAEKEGFRDLEQAVRDRHMALMRTGETFLLPVSALELDLTRDLKRIEAHIAATAHGVLERSGELRSSRLRSV
;
A
#
# COMPACT_ATOMS: atom_id res chain seq x y z
N MET A 1 28.66 -20.68 34.01
CA MET A 1 28.12 -21.49 32.90
C MET A 1 29.21 -21.60 31.83
N SER A 2 29.33 -22.70 31.10
CA SER A 2 30.29 -22.74 29.97
C SER A 2 29.87 -21.72 28.90
N SER A 3 30.82 -21.07 28.24
CA SER A 3 30.55 -20.02 27.22
C SER A 3 29.60 -20.52 26.13
N ALA A 4 29.67 -21.81 25.79
CA ALA A 4 28.75 -22.46 24.85
C ALA A 4 27.29 -22.48 25.34
N ARG A 5 27.04 -22.68 26.64
CA ARG A 5 25.66 -22.64 27.19
C ARG A 5 25.09 -21.23 27.20
N VAL A 6 25.92 -20.21 27.46
CA VAL A 6 25.49 -18.80 27.42
C VAL A 6 25.11 -18.40 25.99
N LEU A 7 25.94 -18.75 25.01
CA LEU A 7 25.64 -18.50 23.60
C LEU A 7 24.38 -19.25 23.13
N LEU A 8 24.20 -20.51 23.54
CA LEU A 8 23.01 -21.29 23.21
C LEU A 8 21.75 -20.69 23.84
N GLN A 9 21.83 -20.27 25.11
CA GLN A 9 20.72 -19.62 25.81
C GLN A 9 20.34 -18.30 25.13
N LEU A 10 21.31 -17.43 24.86
CA LEU A 10 21.08 -16.17 24.13
C LEU A 10 20.47 -16.42 22.75
N ALA A 11 20.98 -17.38 22.00
CA ALA A 11 20.42 -17.75 20.71
C ALA A 11 18.96 -18.23 20.84
N GLY A 12 18.65 -19.02 21.88
CA GLY A 12 17.30 -19.48 22.19
C GLY A 12 16.36 -18.33 22.58
N ASP A 13 16.82 -17.41 23.43
CA ASP A 13 16.04 -16.26 23.88
C ASP A 13 15.78 -15.28 22.71
N VAL A 14 16.79 -15.04 21.85
CA VAL A 14 16.62 -14.28 20.59
C VAL A 14 15.66 -15.00 19.65
N ALA A 15 15.78 -16.31 19.46
CA ALA A 15 14.87 -17.07 18.60
C ALA A 15 13.42 -17.01 19.11
N LEU A 16 13.20 -17.13 20.43
CA LEU A 16 11.90 -16.97 21.06
C LEU A 16 11.36 -15.55 20.86
N LEU A 17 12.21 -14.52 21.01
CA LEU A 17 11.84 -13.13 20.77
C LEU A 17 11.39 -12.92 19.32
N LEU A 18 12.18 -13.38 18.35
CA LEU A 18 11.86 -13.29 16.93
C LEU A 18 10.58 -14.05 16.58
N TRP A 19 10.38 -15.25 17.13
CA TRP A 19 9.16 -16.03 16.93
C TRP A 19 7.92 -15.34 17.53
N SER A 20 8.06 -14.77 18.72
CA SER A 20 7.02 -14.02 19.41
C SER A 20 6.58 -12.79 18.60
N VAL A 21 7.55 -12.04 18.06
CA VAL A 21 7.29 -10.91 17.15
C VAL A 21 6.54 -11.36 15.90
N LYS A 22 6.94 -12.49 15.29
CA LYS A 22 6.20 -13.06 14.14
C LYS A 22 4.75 -13.42 14.51
N LEU A 23 4.53 -13.99 15.69
CA LEU A 23 3.19 -14.35 16.15
C LEU A 23 2.30 -13.12 16.40
N VAL A 24 2.85 -12.04 16.97
CA VAL A 24 2.14 -10.75 17.08
C VAL A 24 1.79 -10.21 15.70
N THR A 25 2.79 -10.17 14.80
CA THR A 25 2.63 -9.62 13.45
C THR A 25 1.54 -10.36 12.67
N ALA A 26 1.62 -11.70 12.62
CA ALA A 26 0.64 -12.52 11.93
C ALA A 26 -0.76 -12.39 12.53
N GLY A 27 -0.88 -12.44 13.86
CA GLY A 27 -2.19 -12.30 14.53
C GLY A 27 -2.84 -10.95 14.26
N VAL A 28 -2.07 -9.85 14.26
CA VAL A 28 -2.57 -8.51 13.95
C VAL A 28 -2.92 -8.37 12.47
N GLN A 29 -2.06 -8.86 11.57
CA GLN A 29 -2.31 -8.80 10.12
C GLN A 29 -3.56 -9.60 9.73
N SER A 30 -3.71 -10.82 10.25
CA SER A 30 -4.88 -11.65 9.97
C SER A 30 -6.17 -11.12 10.61
N ALA A 31 -6.08 -10.42 11.76
CA ALA A 31 -7.24 -9.83 12.42
C ALA A 31 -7.68 -8.48 11.82
N PHE A 32 -6.72 -7.64 11.38
CA PHE A 32 -6.96 -6.23 11.06
C PHE A 32 -6.41 -5.78 9.70
N GLY A 33 -5.88 -6.70 8.88
CA GLY A 33 -5.22 -6.38 7.60
C GLY A 33 -6.05 -5.47 6.69
N ALA A 34 -7.31 -5.82 6.41
CA ALA A 34 -8.20 -5.00 5.57
C ALA A 34 -8.37 -3.58 6.13
N THR A 35 -8.62 -3.46 7.43
CA THR A 35 -8.79 -2.18 8.12
C THR A 35 -7.52 -1.34 8.08
N LEU A 36 -6.35 -1.95 8.28
CA LEU A 36 -5.05 -1.28 8.18
C LEU A 36 -4.81 -0.74 6.77
N ARG A 37 -5.16 -1.50 5.72
CA ARG A 37 -5.09 -1.01 4.32
C ARG A 37 -6.05 0.16 4.08
N THR A 38 -7.27 0.08 4.58
CA THR A 38 -8.26 1.15 4.48
C THR A 38 -7.78 2.42 5.18
N TRP A 39 -7.17 2.31 6.36
CA TRP A 39 -6.64 3.46 7.11
C TRP A 39 -5.44 4.11 6.40
N LEU A 40 -4.60 3.31 5.75
CA LEU A 40 -3.51 3.82 4.91
C LEU A 40 -4.04 4.48 3.63
N GLY A 41 -5.10 3.94 3.02
CA GLY A 41 -5.71 4.47 1.79
C GLY A 41 -6.63 5.68 1.98
N GLN A 42 -7.24 5.86 3.16
CA GLN A 42 -8.15 6.98 3.46
C GLN A 42 -7.45 8.29 3.87
N GLY A 43 -6.11 8.35 3.90
CA GLY A 43 -5.30 9.53 4.26
C GLY A 43 -5.35 10.69 3.27
N ARG A 44 -6.49 10.94 2.62
CA ARG A 44 -6.64 11.78 1.42
C ARG A 44 -6.69 13.30 1.65
N GLY A 45 -6.38 13.79 2.85
CA GLY A 45 -6.48 15.23 3.11
C GLY A 45 -5.51 15.85 4.11
N ASN A 46 -4.96 15.10 5.06
CA ASN A 46 -4.18 15.70 6.14
C ASN A 46 -2.95 14.86 6.51
N ARG A 47 -1.76 15.48 6.44
CA ARG A 47 -0.48 14.85 6.83
C ARG A 47 -0.48 14.36 8.27
N LEU A 48 -1.22 15.02 9.17
CA LEU A 48 -1.36 14.59 10.56
C LEU A 48 -2.14 13.29 10.69
N GLN A 49 -3.22 13.13 9.91
CA GLN A 49 -4.00 11.89 9.91
C GLN A 49 -3.17 10.74 9.33
N ALA A 50 -2.41 10.99 8.26
CA ALA A 50 -1.49 10.01 7.70
C ALA A 50 -0.41 9.59 8.72
N MET A 51 0.17 10.54 9.45
CA MET A 51 1.11 10.25 10.54
C MET A 51 0.46 9.43 11.67
N LEU A 52 -0.75 9.80 12.11
CA LEU A 52 -1.47 9.02 13.13
C LEU A 52 -1.79 7.61 12.64
N ALA A 53 -2.18 7.45 11.37
CA ALA A 53 -2.40 6.13 10.78
C ALA A 53 -1.13 5.28 10.82
N GLY A 54 0.03 5.84 10.41
CA GLY A 54 1.30 5.13 10.49
C GLY A 54 1.71 4.76 11.92
N LEU A 55 1.47 5.65 12.88
CA LEU A 55 1.71 5.38 14.30
C LEU A 55 0.88 4.18 14.78
N VAL A 56 -0.42 4.16 14.49
CA VAL A 56 -1.29 3.07 14.90
C VAL A 56 -0.93 1.78 14.16
N VAL A 57 -0.73 1.84 12.85
CA VAL A 57 -0.36 0.68 12.03
C VAL A 57 0.93 0.05 12.53
N THR A 58 1.99 0.82 12.77
CA THR A 58 3.25 0.28 13.29
C THR A 58 3.17 -0.14 14.74
N ALA A 59 2.41 0.56 15.59
CA ALA A 59 2.19 0.10 16.97
C ALA A 59 1.46 -1.24 17.00
N LEU A 60 0.56 -1.50 16.05
CA LEU A 60 -0.12 -2.78 15.92
C LEU A 60 0.78 -3.84 15.28
N LEU A 61 1.41 -3.54 14.14
CA LEU A 61 2.29 -4.46 13.40
C LEU A 61 3.65 -4.68 14.06
N GLN A 62 4.04 -3.84 15.02
CA GLN A 62 5.33 -3.84 15.72
C GLN A 62 6.56 -3.66 14.81
N SER A 63 6.35 -3.34 13.53
CA SER A 63 7.39 -3.28 12.51
C SER A 63 7.23 -2.04 11.64
N SER A 64 8.12 -1.06 11.85
CA SER A 64 8.24 0.10 10.96
C SER A 64 8.77 -0.32 9.59
N THR A 65 9.57 -1.39 9.50
CA THR A 65 10.01 -1.97 8.21
C THR A 65 8.83 -2.46 7.39
N ALA A 66 7.93 -3.26 7.97
CA ALA A 66 6.73 -3.74 7.27
C ALA A 66 5.82 -2.58 6.86
N THR A 67 5.66 -1.59 7.74
CA THR A 67 4.87 -0.38 7.43
C THR A 67 5.50 0.41 6.29
N ALA A 68 6.83 0.50 6.20
CA ALA A 68 7.55 1.16 5.11
C ALA A 68 7.33 0.44 3.78
N LEU A 69 7.42 -0.90 3.75
CA LEU A 69 7.20 -1.69 2.55
C LEU A 69 5.75 -1.55 2.05
N MET A 70 4.77 -1.68 2.95
CA MET A 70 3.34 -1.50 2.61
C MET A 70 3.05 -0.08 2.10
N ALA A 71 3.53 0.95 2.81
CA ALA A 71 3.32 2.34 2.39
C ALA A 71 4.05 2.65 1.07
N SER A 72 5.21 2.02 0.82
CA SER A 72 5.94 2.17 -0.43
C SER A 72 5.22 1.49 -1.60
N ALA A 73 4.68 0.30 -1.38
CA ALA A 73 3.83 -0.39 -2.34
C ALA A 73 2.59 0.44 -2.69
N PHE A 74 1.94 1.08 -1.70
CA PHE A 74 0.79 1.96 -1.97
C PHE A 74 1.17 3.27 -2.64
N ALA A 75 2.33 3.85 -2.29
CA ALA A 75 2.81 5.08 -2.89
C ALA A 75 3.21 4.88 -4.35
N SER A 76 3.92 3.79 -4.63
CA SER A 76 4.23 3.37 -6.00
C SER A 76 2.95 3.03 -6.77
N ALA A 77 1.99 2.34 -6.13
CA ALA A 77 0.66 2.03 -6.68
C ALA A 77 -0.22 3.24 -7.07
N GLY A 78 0.21 4.47 -6.77
CA GLY A 78 -0.63 5.66 -6.93
C GLY A 78 -1.85 5.69 -5.99
N LEU A 79 -1.95 4.75 -5.04
CA LEU A 79 -3.01 4.66 -4.05
C LEU A 79 -2.91 5.80 -3.02
N ILE A 80 -1.67 6.16 -2.67
CA ILE A 80 -1.35 7.30 -1.81
C ILE A 80 -0.27 8.17 -2.46
N GLY A 81 -0.34 9.48 -2.27
CA GLY A 81 0.75 10.36 -2.70
C GLY A 81 2.01 10.15 -1.84
N LEU A 82 3.20 10.46 -2.40
CA LEU A 82 4.47 10.33 -1.68
C LEU A 82 4.49 11.14 -0.37
N VAL A 83 3.92 12.34 -0.34
CA VAL A 83 3.87 13.20 0.86
C VAL A 83 3.06 12.55 2.00
N PRO A 84 1.80 12.10 1.80
CA PRO A 84 1.09 11.28 2.78
C PRO A 84 1.85 10.02 3.20
N ALA A 85 2.51 9.33 2.26
CA ALA A 85 3.24 8.10 2.56
C ALA A 85 4.48 8.35 3.46
N LEU A 86 5.21 9.43 3.21
CA LEU A 86 6.28 9.88 4.11
C LEU A 86 5.73 10.29 5.49
N ALA A 87 4.54 10.90 5.55
CA ALA A 87 3.89 11.23 6.82
C ALA A 87 3.51 9.95 7.60
N VAL A 88 2.94 8.93 6.94
CA VAL A 88 2.75 7.59 7.52
C VAL A 88 4.05 7.08 8.12
N MET A 89 5.16 7.23 7.39
CA MET A 89 6.46 6.73 7.87
C MET A 89 7.00 7.49 9.10
N LEU A 90 6.77 8.80 9.20
CA LEU A 90 7.05 9.55 10.44
C LEU A 90 6.22 9.00 11.61
N GLY A 91 4.95 8.69 11.37
CA GLY A 91 4.08 8.01 12.32
C GLY A 91 4.62 6.66 12.75
N ALA A 92 5.02 5.83 11.79
CA ALA A 92 5.57 4.51 12.00
C ALA A 92 6.81 4.52 12.90
N ASN A 93 7.68 5.51 12.69
CA ASN A 93 8.86 5.74 13.53
C ASN A 93 8.46 5.99 14.99
N VAL A 94 7.46 6.85 15.24
CA VAL A 94 6.91 7.09 16.59
C VAL A 94 6.23 5.84 17.14
N GLY A 95 5.44 5.12 16.33
CA GLY A 95 4.76 3.88 16.75
C GLY A 95 5.73 2.84 17.29
N THR A 96 6.89 2.69 16.66
CA THR A 96 7.95 1.78 17.13
C THR A 96 8.47 2.14 18.53
N THR A 97 8.48 3.43 18.87
CA THR A 97 8.91 3.88 20.22
C THR A 97 7.88 3.57 21.30
N LEU A 98 6.59 3.62 20.97
CA LEU A 98 5.53 3.26 21.91
C LEU A 98 5.61 1.79 22.31
N VAL A 99 6.01 0.93 21.37
CA VAL A 99 6.30 -0.48 21.66
C VAL A 99 7.40 -0.61 22.70
N VAL A 100 8.54 0.04 22.47
CA VAL A 100 9.65 0.06 23.42
C VAL A 100 9.16 0.55 24.78
N GLN A 101 8.33 1.60 24.79
CA GLN A 101 7.85 2.17 26.04
C GLN A 101 6.96 1.21 26.82
N VAL A 102 5.99 0.57 26.16
CA VAL A 102 5.15 -0.46 26.78
C VAL A 102 6.01 -1.58 27.36
N VAL A 103 7.02 -2.02 26.62
CA VAL A 103 7.94 -3.08 27.05
C VAL A 103 8.93 -2.64 28.14
N SER A 104 9.25 -1.33 28.21
CA SER A 104 10.20 -0.76 29.16
C SER A 104 9.67 -0.66 30.59
N PHE A 105 8.34 -0.59 30.74
CA PHE A 105 7.73 -0.77 32.04
C PHE A 105 7.93 -2.24 32.42
N ASP A 106 8.29 -2.53 33.68
CA ASP A 106 8.53 -3.88 34.20
C ASP A 106 7.25 -4.75 34.23
N ILE A 107 6.70 -4.99 33.04
CA ILE A 107 5.47 -5.72 32.73
C ILE A 107 5.83 -7.19 32.49
N ALA A 108 7.10 -7.59 32.66
CA ALA A 108 7.49 -8.99 32.58
C ALA A 108 6.71 -9.87 33.58
N ALA A 109 6.26 -9.31 34.71
CA ALA A 109 5.36 -9.98 35.64
C ALA A 109 3.95 -10.29 35.06
N VAL A 110 3.51 -9.55 34.05
CA VAL A 110 2.21 -9.72 33.37
C VAL A 110 2.30 -10.72 32.22
N SER A 111 3.52 -11.06 31.76
CA SER A 111 3.74 -12.02 30.66
C SER A 111 2.96 -13.33 30.83
N PRO A 112 3.00 -14.05 31.97
CA PRO A 112 2.25 -15.29 32.14
C PRO A 112 0.74 -15.12 32.00
N VAL A 113 0.22 -13.96 32.44
CA VAL A 113 -1.21 -13.62 32.33
C VAL A 113 -1.59 -13.39 30.88
N LEU A 114 -0.78 -12.66 30.11
CA LEU A 114 -1.01 -12.46 28.68
C LEU A 114 -0.97 -13.78 27.91
N VAL A 115 0.03 -14.64 28.17
CA VAL A 115 0.10 -15.96 27.52
C VAL A 115 -1.16 -16.78 27.84
N LEU A 116 -1.59 -16.82 29.10
CA LEU A 116 -2.79 -17.55 29.51
C LEU A 116 -4.06 -17.03 28.82
N ILE A 117 -4.28 -15.71 28.85
CA ILE A 117 -5.44 -15.07 28.19
C ILE A 117 -5.40 -15.33 26.69
N GLY A 118 -4.24 -15.16 26.06
CA GLY A 118 -4.06 -15.38 24.63
C GLY A 118 -4.39 -16.82 24.22
N VAL A 119 -3.91 -17.82 24.97
CA VAL A 119 -4.24 -19.24 24.74
C VAL A 119 -5.73 -19.51 24.91
N LEU A 120 -6.36 -18.95 25.96
CA LEU A 120 -7.80 -19.12 26.18
C LEU A 120 -8.62 -18.49 25.05
N LEU A 121 -8.24 -17.29 24.60
CA LEU A 121 -8.88 -16.60 23.47
C LEU A 121 -8.67 -17.39 22.18
N SER A 122 -7.46 -17.85 21.87
CA SER A 122 -7.20 -18.58 20.63
C SER A 122 -7.86 -19.96 20.60
N ALA A 123 -7.90 -20.67 21.74
CA ALA A 123 -8.43 -22.03 21.81
C ALA A 123 -9.96 -22.09 21.88
N LYS A 124 -10.62 -21.11 22.53
CA LYS A 124 -12.08 -21.12 22.73
C LYS A 124 -12.88 -20.29 21.72
N SER A 125 -12.22 -19.48 20.89
CA SER A 125 -12.90 -18.59 19.95
C SER A 125 -13.45 -19.31 18.72
N ARG A 126 -14.76 -19.16 18.47
CA ARG A 126 -15.41 -19.62 17.24
C ARG A 126 -15.19 -18.66 16.05
N GLY A 127 -14.95 -17.36 16.31
CA GLY A 127 -14.68 -16.36 15.27
C GLY A 127 -13.19 -16.25 14.91
N ALA A 128 -12.90 -16.06 13.61
CA ALA A 128 -11.53 -15.95 13.08
C ALA A 128 -10.76 -14.78 13.71
N VAL A 129 -11.33 -13.57 13.75
CA VAL A 129 -10.69 -12.37 14.30
C VAL A 129 -10.27 -12.56 15.76
N LEU A 130 -11.16 -13.08 16.62
CA LEU A 130 -10.88 -13.23 18.05
C LEU A 130 -9.79 -14.29 18.31
N ARG A 131 -9.68 -15.29 17.43
CA ARG A 131 -8.61 -16.30 17.47
C ARG A 131 -7.24 -15.71 17.12
N GLU A 132 -7.19 -14.88 16.07
CA GLU A 132 -5.96 -14.21 15.65
C GLU A 132 -5.53 -13.14 16.66
N CYS A 133 -6.48 -12.42 17.28
CA CYS A 133 -6.20 -11.57 18.45
C CYS A 133 -5.60 -12.38 19.61
N GLY A 134 -6.13 -13.58 19.87
CA GLY A 134 -5.57 -14.50 20.87
C GLY A 134 -4.10 -14.85 20.58
N ARG A 135 -3.77 -15.17 19.33
CA ARG A 135 -2.38 -15.40 18.89
C ARG A 135 -1.49 -14.17 19.09
N ALA A 136 -1.99 -12.98 18.75
CA ALA A 136 -1.24 -11.74 18.98
C ALA A 136 -0.95 -11.51 20.47
N VAL A 137 -1.91 -11.79 21.35
CA VAL A 137 -1.74 -11.67 22.81
C VAL A 137 -0.76 -12.71 23.36
N ILE A 138 -0.75 -13.95 22.83
CA ILE A 138 0.29 -14.96 23.14
C ILE A 138 1.66 -14.42 22.76
N GLY A 139 1.80 -13.91 21.53
CA GLY A 139 3.05 -13.35 21.03
C GLY A 139 3.56 -12.22 21.91
N LEU A 140 2.69 -11.31 22.35
CA LEU A 140 3.06 -10.23 23.26
C LEU A 140 3.54 -10.76 24.61
N GLY A 141 2.84 -11.75 25.17
CA GLY A 141 3.25 -12.39 26.42
C GLY A 141 4.61 -13.08 26.31
N LEU A 142 4.84 -13.85 25.25
CA LEU A 142 6.12 -14.53 25.01
C LEU A 142 7.26 -13.56 24.67
N MET A 143 6.96 -12.44 24.01
CA MET A 143 7.93 -11.39 23.74
C MET A 143 8.46 -10.79 25.05
N LEU A 144 7.56 -10.42 25.97
CA LEU A 144 7.96 -9.92 27.29
C LEU A 144 8.78 -10.95 28.08
N LEU A 145 8.43 -12.23 27.99
CA LEU A 145 9.18 -13.32 28.62
C LEU A 145 10.59 -13.45 28.02
N ALA A 146 10.70 -13.48 26.70
CA ALA A 146 11.96 -13.62 25.99
C ALA A 146 12.91 -12.46 26.28
N LEU A 147 12.39 -11.24 26.43
CA LEU A 147 13.20 -10.08 26.81
C LEU A 147 13.74 -10.19 28.23
N ARG A 148 12.92 -10.65 29.18
CA ARG A 148 13.39 -10.93 30.53
C ARG A 148 14.49 -11.99 30.52
N MET A 149 14.30 -13.08 29.78
CA MET A 149 15.29 -14.15 29.63
C MET A 149 16.60 -13.63 29.00
N LEU A 150 16.51 -12.76 27.97
CA LEU A 150 17.69 -12.12 27.38
C LEU A 150 18.48 -11.30 28.40
N VAL A 151 17.81 -10.46 29.20
CA VAL A 151 18.47 -9.66 30.24
C VAL A 151 19.14 -10.57 31.27
N GLU A 152 18.44 -11.59 31.76
CA GLU A 152 18.99 -12.57 32.71
C GLU A 152 20.19 -13.34 32.14
N SER A 153 20.14 -13.71 30.85
CA SER A 153 21.22 -14.39 30.13
C SER A 153 22.44 -13.50 29.86
N LEU A 154 22.24 -12.19 29.77
CA LEU A 154 23.30 -11.20 29.55
C LEU A 154 24.00 -10.76 30.85
N GLN A 155 23.39 -10.93 32.03
CA GLN A 155 24.00 -10.53 33.31
C GLN A 155 25.44 -11.04 33.52
N PRO A 156 25.80 -12.31 33.21
CA PRO A 156 27.18 -12.77 33.38
C PRO A 156 28.16 -12.11 32.41
N LEU A 157 27.70 -11.70 31.23
CA LEU A 157 28.50 -10.99 30.22
C LEU A 157 28.65 -9.51 30.61
N GLU A 158 27.60 -8.87 31.11
CA GLU A 158 27.61 -7.50 31.65
C GLU A 158 28.49 -7.36 32.90
N ALA A 159 28.62 -8.44 33.67
CA ALA A 159 29.54 -8.53 34.80
C ALA A 159 30.99 -8.81 34.39
N SER A 160 31.28 -9.09 33.10
CA SER A 160 32.64 -9.37 32.65
C SER A 160 33.45 -8.10 32.40
N ASP A 161 34.68 -8.08 32.89
CA ASP A 161 35.60 -6.96 32.68
C ASP A 161 35.90 -6.74 31.20
N ALA A 162 35.99 -7.82 30.41
CA ALA A 162 36.24 -7.75 28.97
C ALA A 162 35.13 -6.98 28.22
N LEU A 163 33.85 -7.19 28.55
CA LEU A 163 32.76 -6.44 27.92
C LEU A 163 32.75 -4.98 28.38
N ARG A 164 33.04 -4.70 29.66
CA ARG A 164 33.15 -3.32 30.17
C ARG A 164 34.30 -2.56 29.53
N GLU A 165 35.46 -3.18 29.35
CA GLU A 165 36.61 -2.58 28.67
C GLU A 165 36.30 -2.32 27.19
N LEU A 166 35.75 -3.31 26.49
CA LEU A 166 35.41 -3.19 25.07
C LEU A 166 34.33 -2.11 24.85
N MET A 167 33.28 -2.10 25.66
CA MET A 167 32.27 -1.03 25.63
C MET A 167 32.86 0.31 26.06
N GLY A 168 33.77 0.36 27.03
CA GLY A 168 34.49 1.56 27.44
C GLY A 168 35.42 2.13 26.36
N LEU A 169 35.91 1.30 25.43
CA LEU A 169 36.67 1.74 24.25
C LEU A 169 35.74 2.24 23.15
N VAL A 170 34.70 1.46 22.82
CA VAL A 170 33.74 1.78 21.76
C VAL A 170 32.98 3.07 22.07
N THR A 171 32.55 3.25 23.32
CA THR A 171 31.69 4.37 23.75
C THR A 171 32.41 5.71 23.90
N ARG A 172 33.75 5.75 23.77
CA ARG A 172 34.53 7.00 23.76
C ARG A 172 34.35 7.81 22.49
N ASP A 173 34.08 7.14 21.38
CA ASP A 173 33.91 7.77 20.08
C ASP A 173 32.45 7.64 19.64
N HIS A 174 31.79 8.79 19.46
CA HIS A 174 30.39 8.84 19.05
C HIS A 174 30.15 8.19 17.69
N PHE A 175 31.07 8.33 16.74
CA PHE A 175 30.92 7.76 15.40
C PHE A 175 31.05 6.23 15.42
N VAL A 176 32.03 5.70 16.17
CA VAL A 176 32.19 4.25 16.35
C VAL A 176 30.96 3.65 17.06
N THR A 177 30.47 4.32 18.12
CA THR A 177 29.27 3.90 18.86
C THR A 177 28.03 3.89 17.98
N LEU A 178 27.81 4.98 17.24
CA LEU A 178 26.68 5.14 16.31
C LEU A 178 26.71 4.03 15.24
N THR A 179 27.89 3.80 14.65
CA THR A 179 28.07 2.81 13.58
C THR A 179 27.82 1.39 14.08
N LEU A 180 28.37 1.03 15.24
CA LEU A 180 28.14 -0.29 15.84
C LEU A 180 26.65 -0.51 16.10
N ALA A 181 25.97 0.47 16.71
CA ALA A 181 24.54 0.34 17.00
C ALA A 181 23.68 0.33 15.73
N ALA A 182 24.08 1.04 14.67
CA ALA A 182 23.44 0.95 13.36
C ALA A 182 23.60 -0.43 12.72
N LEU A 183 24.79 -1.04 12.79
CA LEU A 183 25.01 -2.40 12.31
C LEU A 183 24.16 -3.41 13.08
N LEU A 184 24.08 -3.28 14.41
CA LEU A 184 23.22 -4.10 15.24
C LEU A 184 21.72 -3.91 14.88
N GLY A 185 21.28 -2.67 14.67
CA GLY A 185 19.90 -2.35 14.27
C GLY A 185 19.52 -2.94 12.91
N TRP A 186 20.43 -2.84 11.94
CA TRP A 186 20.26 -3.45 10.63
C TRP A 186 20.18 -4.98 10.74
N ALA A 187 21.17 -5.61 11.38
CA ALA A 187 21.25 -7.06 11.52
C ALA A 187 20.08 -7.67 12.30
N ALA A 188 19.59 -6.98 13.34
CA ALA A 188 18.46 -7.44 14.13
C ALA A 188 17.11 -7.24 13.43
N HIS A 189 17.07 -6.49 12.33
CA HIS A 189 15.85 -6.06 11.63
C HIS A 189 14.79 -5.36 12.53
N SER A 190 15.15 -4.96 13.76
CA SER A 190 14.24 -4.46 14.78
C SER A 190 14.93 -3.45 15.71
N SER A 191 14.39 -2.23 15.80
CA SER A 191 14.94 -1.20 16.68
C SER A 191 14.45 -1.42 18.11
N VAL A 192 13.28 -2.03 18.28
CA VAL A 192 12.75 -2.42 19.60
C VAL A 192 13.75 -3.32 20.32
N ALA A 193 14.23 -4.37 19.67
CA ALA A 193 15.19 -5.30 20.24
C ALA A 193 16.50 -4.61 20.65
N ILE A 194 17.05 -3.76 19.78
CA ILE A 194 18.32 -3.07 20.07
C ILE A 194 18.16 -2.01 21.16
N VAL A 195 17.06 -1.26 21.20
CA VAL A 195 16.85 -0.27 22.26
C VAL A 195 16.70 -0.95 23.62
N ILE A 196 16.03 -2.10 23.70
CA ILE A 196 15.93 -2.88 24.95
C ILE A 196 17.30 -3.44 25.36
N PHE A 197 18.11 -3.91 24.41
CA PHE A 197 19.48 -4.30 24.68
C PHE A 197 20.31 -3.14 25.26
N VAL A 198 20.18 -1.94 24.69
CA VAL A 198 20.84 -0.72 25.21
C VAL A 198 20.34 -0.38 26.62
N MET A 199 19.06 -0.55 26.91
CA MET A 199 18.52 -0.38 28.26
C MET A 199 19.14 -1.37 29.27
N SER A 200 19.35 -2.63 28.88
CA SER A 200 20.02 -3.63 29.72
C SER A 200 21.44 -3.18 30.07
N LEU A 201 22.22 -2.76 29.07
CA LEU A 201 23.57 -2.24 29.28
C LEU A 201 23.59 -0.99 30.17
N ALA A 202 22.59 -0.11 30.05
CA ALA A 202 22.44 1.06 30.89
C ALA A 202 22.08 0.67 32.34
N ALA A 203 21.19 -0.30 32.53
CA ALA A 203 20.82 -0.83 33.84
C ALA A 203 22.02 -1.45 34.57
N ALA A 204 22.90 -2.14 33.83
CA ALA A 204 24.12 -2.75 34.36
C ALA A 204 25.30 -1.77 34.51
N GLY A 205 25.11 -0.50 34.14
CA GLY A 205 26.15 0.55 34.16
C GLY A 205 27.33 0.24 33.23
N VAL A 206 27.12 -0.54 32.17
CA VAL A 206 28.15 -0.89 31.17
C VAL A 206 28.36 0.26 30.19
N VAL A 207 27.30 1.02 29.89
CA VAL A 207 27.35 2.21 29.04
C VAL A 207 27.00 3.45 29.86
N THR A 208 27.42 4.63 29.40
CA THR A 208 27.06 5.93 30.01
C THR A 208 25.71 6.43 29.47
N PRO A 209 25.03 7.38 30.15
CA PRO A 209 23.79 7.96 29.65
C PRO A 209 23.95 8.52 28.24
N GLU A 210 25.03 9.27 28.00
CA GLU A 210 25.36 9.81 26.69
C GLU A 210 25.56 8.73 25.63
N ALA A 211 26.37 7.70 25.91
CA ALA A 211 26.61 6.61 24.99
C ALA A 211 25.32 5.86 24.63
N SER A 212 24.42 5.69 25.61
CA SER A 212 23.12 5.05 25.38
C SER A 212 22.25 5.83 24.39
N LEU A 213 22.25 7.17 24.42
CA LEU A 213 21.54 7.98 23.43
C LEU A 213 22.14 7.79 22.03
N VAL A 214 23.47 7.81 21.92
CA VAL A 214 24.17 7.60 20.64
C VAL A 214 23.86 6.22 20.05
N MET A 215 23.78 5.18 20.90
CA MET A 215 23.38 3.85 20.47
C MET A 215 21.92 3.82 19.97
N VAL A 216 21.00 4.50 20.64
CA VAL A 216 19.60 4.62 20.17
C VAL A 216 19.53 5.31 18.80
N LEU A 217 20.30 6.39 18.59
CA LEU A 217 20.39 7.06 17.28
C LEU A 217 20.90 6.08 16.21
N GLY A 218 21.96 5.33 16.51
CA GLY A 218 22.52 4.32 15.61
C GLY A 218 21.48 3.24 15.24
N ALA A 219 20.82 2.65 16.24
CA ALA A 219 19.77 1.63 16.02
C ALA A 219 18.62 2.13 15.14
N ASN A 220 18.27 3.41 15.27
CA ASN A 220 17.25 4.04 14.44
C ASN A 220 17.74 4.22 12.98
N ILE A 221 19.01 4.59 12.75
CA ILE A 221 19.58 4.62 11.40
C ILE A 221 19.61 3.21 10.80
N GLY A 222 20.16 2.25 11.55
CA GLY A 222 20.34 0.87 11.09
C GLY A 222 19.06 0.21 10.59
N THR A 223 17.96 0.40 11.33
CA THR A 223 16.68 -0.18 10.92
C THR A 223 16.03 0.52 9.73
N ALA A 224 16.37 1.78 9.44
CA ALA A 224 15.92 2.45 8.22
C ALA A 224 16.59 1.94 6.95
N LEU A 225 17.72 1.21 7.07
CA LEU A 225 18.34 0.57 5.92
C LEU A 225 17.53 -0.64 5.43
N ASN A 226 16.76 -1.30 6.31
CA ASN A 226 16.07 -2.55 5.96
C ASN A 226 15.09 -2.40 4.79
N PRO A 227 14.17 -1.42 4.78
CA PRO A 227 13.28 -1.23 3.64
C PRO A 227 14.01 -0.81 2.36
N VAL A 228 15.13 -0.09 2.50
CA VAL A 228 15.94 0.34 1.34
C VAL A 228 16.62 -0.86 0.69
N VAL A 229 17.17 -1.78 1.49
CA VAL A 229 17.78 -3.02 1.01
C VAL A 229 16.73 -3.96 0.43
N ALA A 230 15.55 -4.07 1.06
CA ALA A 230 14.47 -4.91 0.59
C ALA A 230 13.89 -4.46 -0.77
N GLU A 231 13.82 -3.15 -0.99
CA GLU A 231 13.35 -2.54 -2.25
C GLU A 231 14.50 -2.29 -3.25
N TRP A 232 15.70 -2.80 -2.97
CA TRP A 232 16.87 -2.54 -3.80
C TRP A 232 16.72 -3.16 -5.19
N GLY A 233 16.80 -2.33 -6.22
CA GLY A 233 16.58 -2.77 -7.61
C GLY A 233 15.12 -2.73 -8.06
N ALA A 234 14.17 -2.41 -7.16
CA ALA A 234 12.79 -2.11 -7.52
C ALA A 234 12.70 -0.85 -8.38
N GLU A 235 11.49 -0.52 -8.84
CA GLU A 235 11.28 0.72 -9.58
C GLU A 235 11.54 1.97 -8.73
N PRO A 236 11.95 3.10 -9.33
CA PRO A 236 12.30 4.32 -8.61
C PRO A 236 11.22 4.78 -7.63
N ALA A 237 9.93 4.64 -8.00
CA ALA A 237 8.80 5.00 -7.15
C ALA A 237 8.78 4.24 -5.80
N ARG A 238 9.14 2.94 -5.79
CA ARG A 238 9.21 2.09 -4.58
C ARG A 238 10.42 2.39 -3.69
N LEU A 239 11.43 3.09 -4.20
CA LEU A 239 12.59 3.50 -3.42
C LEU A 239 12.42 4.88 -2.77
N ARG A 240 11.52 5.74 -3.28
CA ARG A 240 11.34 7.12 -2.79
C ARG A 240 11.01 7.16 -1.30
N LEU A 241 10.05 6.36 -0.83
CA LEU A 241 9.64 6.36 0.57
C LEU A 241 10.74 5.80 1.51
N PRO A 242 11.30 4.59 1.28
CA PRO A 242 12.41 4.07 2.07
C PRO A 242 13.59 5.04 2.18
N LEU A 243 14.01 5.66 1.08
CA LEU A 243 15.11 6.62 1.09
C LEU A 243 14.73 7.92 1.78
N GLY A 244 13.49 8.40 1.63
CA GLY A 244 12.99 9.56 2.38
C GLY A 244 13.01 9.32 3.89
N ASN A 245 12.63 8.11 4.33
CA ASN A 245 12.71 7.72 5.73
C ASN A 245 14.17 7.62 6.23
N LEU A 246 15.05 7.00 5.45
CA LEU A 246 16.47 6.92 5.77
C LEU A 246 17.09 8.31 5.88
N ALA A 247 16.80 9.21 4.93
CA ALA A 247 17.25 10.60 4.96
C ALA A 247 16.74 11.32 6.22
N ASN A 248 15.46 11.16 6.57
CA ASN A 248 14.89 11.71 7.79
C ASN A 248 15.64 11.22 9.04
N ARG A 249 15.90 9.92 9.16
CA ARG A 249 16.59 9.36 10.34
C ARG A 249 18.06 9.75 10.40
N LEU A 250 18.76 9.81 9.27
CA LEU A 250 20.13 10.30 9.17
C LEU A 250 20.25 11.77 9.56
N LEU A 251 19.39 12.63 9.02
CA LEU A 251 19.37 14.05 9.34
C LEU A 251 18.98 14.28 10.81
N GLY A 252 17.96 13.59 11.29
CA GLY A 252 17.55 13.64 12.69
C GLY A 252 18.71 13.24 13.62
N ALA A 253 19.38 12.13 13.34
CA ALA A 253 20.53 11.70 14.12
C ALA A 253 21.71 12.68 14.03
N ALA A 254 22.02 13.21 12.85
CA ALA A 254 23.08 14.21 12.67
C ALA A 254 22.79 15.50 13.46
N ILE A 255 21.52 15.92 13.54
CA ILE A 255 21.09 17.06 14.35
C ILE A 255 21.16 16.73 15.84
N ALA A 256 20.74 15.54 16.27
CA ALA A 256 20.68 15.16 17.68
C ALA A 256 22.05 14.83 18.29
N LEU A 257 22.99 14.32 17.49
CA LEU A 257 24.28 13.82 17.98
C LEU A 257 25.10 14.87 18.77
N PRO A 258 25.24 16.13 18.31
CA PRO A 258 25.93 17.18 19.09
C PRO A 258 25.26 17.49 20.43
N PHE A 259 23.97 17.20 20.57
CA PHE A 259 23.19 17.42 21.79
C PHE A 259 23.08 16.17 22.67
N ALA A 260 23.72 15.05 22.33
CA ALA A 260 23.65 13.83 23.13
C ALA A 260 24.11 14.08 24.59
N ALA A 261 25.27 14.71 24.79
CA ALA A 261 25.77 15.02 26.13
C ALA A 261 24.84 15.93 26.96
N PRO A 262 24.39 17.11 26.47
CA PRO A 262 23.49 17.97 27.25
C PRO A 262 22.11 17.34 27.48
N VAL A 263 21.55 16.60 26.52
CA VAL A 263 20.28 15.90 26.70
C VAL A 263 20.42 14.79 27.75
N ALA A 264 21.50 14.02 27.70
CA ALA A 264 21.78 12.99 28.70
C ALA A 264 21.84 13.58 30.12
N ARG A 265 22.52 14.72 30.30
CA ARG A 265 22.58 15.41 31.60
C ARG A 265 21.20 15.87 32.07
N LEU A 266 20.37 16.38 31.17
CA LEU A 266 19.00 16.81 31.51
C LEU A 266 18.13 15.64 31.96
N LEU A 267 18.18 14.51 31.24
CA LEU A 267 17.41 13.30 31.58
C LEU A 267 17.86 12.66 32.90
N VAL A 268 19.16 12.69 33.20
CA VAL A 268 19.66 12.27 34.51
C VAL A 268 19.18 13.23 35.61
N ALA A 269 19.21 14.54 35.35
CA ALA A 269 18.78 15.56 36.32
C ALA A 269 17.26 15.54 36.60
N SER A 270 16.43 15.04 35.68
CA SER A 270 14.99 14.87 35.91
C SER A 270 14.63 13.70 36.85
N GLY A 271 15.62 12.93 37.31
CA GLY A 271 15.42 11.82 38.23
C GLY A 271 14.95 10.52 37.57
N GLU A 272 15.06 10.42 36.23
CA GLU A 272 14.71 9.18 35.52
C GLU A 272 15.72 8.06 35.87
N PRO A 273 15.26 6.82 36.14
CA PRO A 273 16.15 5.69 36.30
C PRO A 273 17.02 5.53 35.05
N PHE A 274 18.32 5.35 35.23
CA PHE A 274 19.25 5.30 34.10
C PHE A 274 18.87 4.21 33.07
N ALA A 275 18.36 3.07 33.52
CA ALA A 275 17.84 2.01 32.66
C ALA A 275 16.72 2.46 31.67
N ARG A 276 15.97 3.53 31.99
CA ARG A 276 14.84 4.04 31.21
C ARG A 276 15.20 5.16 30.24
N ILE A 277 16.33 5.85 30.47
CA ILE A 277 16.82 6.95 29.62
C ILE A 277 16.82 6.59 28.11
N PRO A 278 17.25 5.39 27.67
CA PRO A 278 17.23 5.04 26.25
C PRO A 278 15.82 4.99 25.65
N ALA A 279 14.84 4.47 26.39
CA ALA A 279 13.45 4.36 25.94
C ALA A 279 12.78 5.74 25.86
N ASP A 280 12.95 6.57 26.88
CA ASP A 280 12.37 7.91 26.93
C ASP A 280 12.98 8.81 25.85
N PHE A 281 14.31 8.75 25.67
CA PHE A 281 14.97 9.44 24.56
C PHE A 281 14.49 8.95 23.20
N HIS A 282 14.29 7.64 23.03
CA HIS A 282 13.79 7.09 21.77
C HIS A 282 12.45 7.71 21.37
N VAL A 283 11.50 7.82 22.31
CA VAL A 283 10.21 8.48 22.11
C VAL A 283 10.39 9.97 21.78
N GLN A 284 11.13 10.70 22.61
CA GLN A 284 11.35 12.14 22.45
C GLN A 284 12.00 12.48 21.10
N PHE A 285 13.03 11.72 20.72
CA PHE A 285 13.75 11.87 19.46
C PHE A 285 12.84 11.64 18.25
N ASN A 286 12.10 10.52 18.21
CA ASN A 286 11.23 10.22 17.06
C ASN A 286 10.04 11.17 16.99
N LEU A 287 9.50 11.61 18.13
CA LEU A 287 8.41 12.59 18.14
C LEU A 287 8.91 13.96 17.66
N ALA A 288 10.07 14.42 18.14
CA ALA A 288 10.66 15.69 17.72
C ALA A 288 10.99 15.68 16.23
N THR A 289 11.60 14.62 15.72
CA THR A 289 11.89 14.47 14.28
C THR A 289 10.61 14.36 13.46
N ALA A 290 9.59 13.64 13.90
CA ALA A 290 8.29 13.59 13.22
C ALA A 290 7.65 14.98 13.11
N LEU A 291 7.60 15.75 14.19
CA LEU A 291 7.03 17.10 14.19
C LEU A 291 7.84 18.07 13.30
N ALA A 292 9.16 18.02 13.38
CA ALA A 292 10.04 18.86 12.56
C ALA A 292 9.92 18.52 11.06
N PHE A 293 9.94 17.23 10.72
CA PHE A 293 9.93 16.79 9.33
C PHE A 293 8.57 16.90 8.65
N LEU A 294 7.47 16.93 9.42
CA LEU A 294 6.12 17.12 8.89
C LEU A 294 5.99 18.40 8.05
N ALA A 295 6.72 19.45 8.42
CA ALA A 295 6.75 20.73 7.71
C ALA A 295 7.46 20.62 6.35
N VAL A 296 8.53 19.82 6.26
CA VAL A 296 9.42 19.72 5.08
C VAL A 296 9.12 18.53 4.17
N LEU A 297 8.04 17.78 4.42
CA LEU A 297 7.67 16.61 3.60
C LEU A 297 7.48 16.93 2.11
N LYS A 298 6.91 18.09 1.77
CA LYS A 298 6.73 18.52 0.36
C LYS A 298 8.08 18.73 -0.34
N PRO A 299 8.97 19.59 0.19
CA PRO A 299 10.32 19.73 -0.36
C PRO A 299 11.07 18.40 -0.49
N LEU A 300 11.01 17.54 0.53
CA LEU A 300 11.65 16.23 0.51
C LEU A 300 11.10 15.34 -0.61
N ALA A 301 9.77 15.27 -0.76
CA ALA A 301 9.13 14.52 -1.84
C ALA A 301 9.58 15.01 -3.23
N THR A 302 9.63 16.34 -3.45
CA THR A 302 10.09 16.91 -4.72
C THR A 302 11.55 16.58 -5.01
N VAL A 303 12.43 16.56 -3.99
CA VAL A 303 13.83 16.16 -4.17
C VAL A 303 13.91 14.67 -4.53
N LEU A 304 13.14 13.81 -3.84
CA LEU A 304 13.11 12.38 -4.11
C LEU A 304 12.60 12.06 -5.52
N GLU A 305 11.53 12.72 -5.97
CA GLU A 305 10.99 12.58 -7.34
C GLU A 305 11.98 13.02 -8.41
N ARG A 306 12.83 14.02 -8.13
CA ARG A 306 13.89 14.47 -9.05
C ARG A 306 15.10 13.53 -9.07
N LEU A 307 15.48 12.99 -7.92
CA LEU A 307 16.62 12.05 -7.82
C LEU A 307 16.27 10.66 -8.34
N LEU A 308 15.00 10.27 -8.19
CA LEU A 308 14.43 9.00 -8.62
C LEU A 308 13.23 9.27 -9.55
N PRO A 309 13.45 9.73 -10.79
CA PRO A 309 12.38 9.94 -11.74
C PRO A 309 11.69 8.61 -12.06
N ASP A 310 10.40 8.65 -12.42
CA ASP A 310 9.69 7.46 -12.89
C ASP A 310 10.44 6.88 -14.11
N ARG A 311 10.47 5.54 -14.23
CA ARG A 311 11.00 4.93 -15.45
C ARG A 311 10.19 5.49 -16.63
N SER A 312 10.87 5.88 -17.71
CA SER A 312 10.18 6.28 -18.94
C SER A 312 9.16 5.20 -19.28
N GLU A 313 7.93 5.57 -19.58
CA GLU A 313 6.92 4.64 -20.06
C GLU A 313 7.58 3.74 -21.12
N GLY A 314 7.60 2.43 -20.87
CA GLY A 314 8.11 1.47 -21.84
C GLY A 314 7.33 1.55 -23.14
N ARG A 315 7.61 0.64 -24.09
CA ARG A 315 6.71 0.51 -25.25
C ARG A 315 5.27 0.34 -24.74
N PRO A 316 4.24 1.01 -25.32
CA PRO A 316 2.90 1.09 -24.74
C PRO A 316 2.31 -0.24 -24.25
N GLY A 317 2.56 -1.35 -24.94
CA GLY A 317 2.08 -2.70 -24.57
C GLY A 317 3.10 -3.59 -23.85
N GLN A 318 4.19 -3.05 -23.33
CA GLN A 318 5.12 -3.76 -22.46
C GLN A 318 4.74 -3.46 -21.00
N PRO A 319 4.63 -4.48 -20.13
CA PRO A 319 4.37 -4.25 -18.71
C PRO A 319 5.47 -3.40 -18.10
N VAL A 320 5.08 -2.41 -17.31
CA VAL A 320 6.02 -1.52 -16.60
C VAL A 320 6.18 -1.95 -15.16
N TYR A 321 5.06 -2.37 -14.54
CA TYR A 321 5.01 -2.70 -13.12
C TYR A 321 5.16 -4.20 -12.85
N LEU A 322 4.83 -5.04 -13.83
CA LEU A 322 4.92 -6.49 -13.69
C LEU A 322 6.37 -6.96 -13.92
N GLY A 323 7.02 -7.41 -12.85
CA GLY A 323 8.34 -8.04 -12.91
C GLY A 323 8.32 -9.40 -13.62
N ALA A 324 9.49 -9.89 -14.05
CA ALA A 324 9.62 -11.21 -14.67
C ALA A 324 9.31 -12.37 -13.69
N THR A 325 9.44 -12.11 -12.39
CA THR A 325 9.02 -12.98 -11.31
C THR A 325 8.17 -12.15 -10.35
N PRO A 326 7.02 -12.66 -9.88
CA PRO A 326 6.26 -11.99 -8.83
C PRO A 326 7.15 -11.80 -7.60
N ASP A 327 7.01 -10.65 -6.94
CA ASP A 327 7.68 -10.41 -5.66
C ASP A 327 7.26 -11.47 -4.62
N SER A 328 8.14 -11.71 -3.66
CA SER A 328 7.93 -12.70 -2.60
C SER A 328 6.72 -12.37 -1.70
N ASP A 329 6.25 -11.13 -1.72
CA ASP A 329 5.11 -10.65 -0.94
C ASP A 329 3.85 -10.57 -1.83
N PRO A 330 2.80 -11.38 -1.56
CA PRO A 330 1.56 -11.36 -2.32
C PRO A 330 0.86 -9.99 -2.35
N THR A 331 0.92 -9.21 -1.27
CA THR A 331 0.30 -7.87 -1.22
C THR A 331 0.96 -6.92 -2.23
N VAL A 332 2.27 -7.03 -2.38
CA VAL A 332 3.03 -6.24 -3.35
C VAL A 332 2.70 -6.67 -4.77
N ALA A 333 2.75 -7.98 -5.05
CA ALA A 333 2.45 -8.51 -6.38
C ALA A 333 1.03 -8.12 -6.87
N ILE A 334 0.05 -8.13 -5.98
CA ILE A 334 -1.33 -7.68 -6.25
C ILE A 334 -1.38 -6.17 -6.54
N SER A 335 -0.60 -5.37 -5.80
CA SER A 335 -0.55 -3.92 -5.99
C SER A 335 0.08 -3.54 -7.34
N ASP A 336 1.07 -4.30 -7.80
CA ASP A 336 1.72 -4.10 -9.10
C ASP A 336 0.76 -4.41 -10.25
N ALA A 337 -0.06 -5.46 -10.14
CA ALA A 337 -1.09 -5.75 -11.12
C ALA A 337 -2.19 -4.70 -11.15
N ALA A 338 -2.62 -4.19 -9.99
CA ALA A 338 -3.60 -3.10 -9.96
C ALA A 338 -3.10 -1.86 -10.72
N ARG A 339 -1.80 -1.54 -10.66
CA ARG A 339 -1.21 -0.45 -11.45
C ARG A 339 -1.21 -0.74 -12.94
N GLU A 340 -0.88 -1.95 -13.33
CA GLU A 340 -0.86 -2.34 -14.73
C GLU A 340 -2.29 -2.29 -15.31
N THR A 341 -3.30 -2.66 -14.53
CA THR A 341 -4.71 -2.47 -14.89
C THR A 341 -5.07 -0.99 -15.04
N MET A 342 -4.51 -0.09 -14.22
CA MET A 342 -4.73 1.35 -14.39
C MET A 342 -4.18 1.88 -15.72
N ARG A 343 -3.06 1.34 -16.21
CA ARG A 343 -2.58 1.67 -17.57
C ARG A 343 -3.55 1.21 -18.67
N MET A 344 -4.26 0.10 -18.46
CA MET A 344 -5.34 -0.31 -19.36
C MET A 344 -6.49 0.70 -19.33
N VAL A 345 -6.85 1.24 -18.16
CA VAL A 345 -7.88 2.29 -18.05
C VAL A 345 -7.51 3.52 -18.86
N ASP A 346 -6.26 4.01 -18.73
CA ASP A 346 -5.77 5.17 -19.49
C ASP A 346 -5.81 4.91 -21.01
N THR A 347 -5.48 3.68 -21.41
CA THR A 347 -5.53 3.25 -22.82
C THR A 347 -6.98 3.25 -23.33
N VAL A 348 -7.94 2.72 -22.55
CA VAL A 348 -9.37 2.74 -22.90
C VAL A 348 -9.91 4.18 -22.93
N GLU A 349 -9.51 5.06 -22.01
CA GLU A 349 -9.90 6.48 -22.05
C GLU A 349 -9.43 7.15 -23.36
N ALA A 350 -8.19 6.87 -23.76
CA ALA A 350 -7.64 7.34 -25.03
C ALA A 350 -8.39 6.75 -26.25
N MET A 351 -8.81 5.48 -26.20
CA MET A 351 -9.62 4.85 -27.24
C MET A 351 -11.01 5.49 -27.36
N ILE A 352 -11.69 5.77 -26.23
CA ILE A 352 -12.98 6.48 -26.21
C ILE A 352 -12.83 7.90 -26.77
N ALA A 353 -11.76 8.61 -26.40
CA ALA A 353 -11.48 9.94 -26.92
C ALA A 353 -11.16 9.91 -28.43
N GLY A 354 -10.41 8.89 -28.86
CA GLY A 354 -10.10 8.63 -30.25
C GLY A 354 -11.35 8.37 -31.08
N SER A 355 -12.22 7.45 -30.63
CA SER A 355 -13.47 7.12 -31.33
C SER A 355 -14.40 8.32 -31.42
N ARG A 356 -14.55 9.08 -30.34
CA ARG A 356 -15.32 10.33 -30.30
C ARG A 356 -14.88 11.31 -31.38
N ALA A 357 -13.57 11.52 -31.51
CA ALA A 357 -13.02 12.45 -32.51
C ALA A 357 -13.23 11.98 -33.95
N VAL A 358 -13.18 10.67 -34.22
CA VAL A 358 -13.46 10.14 -35.57
C VAL A 358 -14.89 10.45 -36.02
N PHE A 359 -15.87 10.40 -35.11
CA PHE A 359 -17.26 10.74 -35.43
C PHE A 359 -17.51 12.26 -35.52
N ARG A 360 -16.67 13.06 -34.88
CA ARG A 360 -16.79 14.53 -34.85
C ARG A 360 -16.06 15.21 -36.02
N ASP A 361 -14.82 14.79 -36.28
CA ASP A 361 -13.86 15.52 -37.13
C ASP A 361 -13.47 14.74 -38.40
N ASP A 362 -14.05 13.55 -38.63
CA ASP A 362 -13.77 12.68 -39.79
C ASP A 362 -12.29 12.21 -39.91
N ASP A 363 -11.54 12.24 -38.81
CA ASP A 363 -10.11 11.90 -38.75
C ASP A 363 -9.86 10.40 -38.98
N ARG A 364 -9.41 10.04 -40.19
CA ARG A 364 -9.14 8.65 -40.58
C ARG A 364 -7.88 8.07 -39.94
N GLU A 365 -6.89 8.89 -39.58
CA GLU A 365 -5.63 8.40 -39.02
C GLU A 365 -5.84 7.84 -37.61
N ARG A 366 -6.80 8.42 -36.86
CA ARG A 366 -7.19 7.95 -35.54
C ARG A 366 -7.75 6.54 -35.52
N ILE A 367 -8.40 6.09 -36.60
CA ILE A 367 -8.91 4.71 -36.69
C ILE A 367 -7.77 3.69 -36.54
N GLY A 368 -6.65 3.93 -37.22
CA GLY A 368 -5.47 3.05 -37.09
C GLY A 368 -4.76 3.20 -35.75
N ALA A 369 -4.83 4.39 -35.12
CA ALA A 369 -4.28 4.60 -33.79
C ALA A 369 -5.07 3.84 -32.71
N VAL A 370 -6.39 3.84 -32.78
CA VAL A 370 -7.28 3.10 -31.87
C VAL A 370 -7.04 1.59 -31.97
N SER A 371 -6.90 1.04 -33.18
CA SER A 371 -6.60 -0.40 -33.35
C SER A 371 -5.23 -0.80 -32.73
N ARG A 372 -4.21 0.07 -32.81
CA ARG A 372 -2.93 -0.18 -32.12
C ARG A 372 -3.04 -0.11 -30.59
N MET A 373 -4.01 0.61 -30.05
CA MET A 373 -4.29 0.67 -28.62
C MET A 373 -4.98 -0.61 -28.12
N ASP A 374 -5.80 -1.23 -28.97
CA ASP A 374 -6.41 -2.54 -28.70
C ASP A 374 -5.32 -3.62 -28.50
N ASP A 375 -4.34 -3.68 -29.40
CA ASP A 375 -3.15 -4.55 -29.26
C ASP A 375 -2.39 -4.32 -27.93
N VAL A 376 -2.42 -3.09 -27.40
CA VAL A 376 -1.81 -2.75 -26.11
C VAL A 376 -2.62 -3.36 -24.96
N LEU A 377 -3.95 -3.22 -24.99
CA LEU A 377 -4.83 -3.82 -23.98
C LEU A 377 -4.66 -5.34 -23.91
N ASP A 378 -4.62 -6.04 -25.05
CA ASP A 378 -4.43 -7.48 -25.11
C ASP A 378 -3.14 -7.94 -24.43
N ARG A 379 -2.03 -7.26 -24.73
CA ARG A 379 -0.72 -7.58 -24.14
C ARG A 379 -0.71 -7.32 -22.63
N LEU A 380 -1.28 -6.21 -22.18
CA LEU A 380 -1.32 -5.88 -20.75
C LEU A 380 -2.25 -6.83 -19.99
N ASN A 381 -3.43 -7.13 -20.53
CA ASN A 381 -4.37 -8.11 -19.95
C ASN A 381 -3.71 -9.47 -19.79
N THR A 382 -3.05 -9.97 -20.83
CA THR A 382 -2.31 -11.24 -20.82
C THR A 382 -1.21 -11.24 -19.76
N ALA A 383 -0.44 -10.16 -19.65
CA ALA A 383 0.61 -10.04 -18.65
C ALA A 383 0.06 -10.03 -17.22
N ILE A 384 -1.06 -9.31 -16.97
CA ILE A 384 -1.73 -9.29 -15.67
C ILE A 384 -2.22 -10.69 -15.29
N GLN A 385 -2.85 -11.41 -16.22
CA GLN A 385 -3.32 -12.78 -15.98
C GLN A 385 -2.17 -13.72 -15.63
N HIS A 386 -1.07 -13.67 -16.37
CA HIS A 386 0.12 -14.47 -16.07
C HIS A 386 0.74 -14.13 -14.71
N HIS A 387 0.83 -12.84 -14.37
CA HIS A 387 1.38 -12.39 -13.09
C HIS A 387 0.52 -12.85 -11.91
N MET A 388 -0.81 -12.71 -11.99
CA MET A 388 -1.74 -13.19 -10.96
C MET A 388 -1.71 -14.71 -10.81
N ALA A 389 -1.60 -15.46 -11.91
CA ALA A 389 -1.51 -16.92 -11.88
C ALA A 389 -0.23 -17.44 -11.21
N ALA A 390 0.83 -16.64 -11.19
CA ALA A 390 2.11 -17.00 -10.58
C ALA A 390 2.17 -16.75 -9.06
N ILE A 391 1.15 -16.13 -8.46
CA ILE A 391 1.09 -15.92 -7.00
C ILE A 391 0.68 -17.24 -6.31
N PRO A 392 1.45 -17.74 -5.32
CA PRO A 392 1.10 -18.93 -4.55
C PRO A 392 -0.26 -18.78 -3.84
N GLN A 393 -1.18 -19.72 -4.08
CA GLN A 393 -2.54 -19.64 -3.54
C GLN A 393 -2.61 -19.85 -2.02
N ASP A 394 -1.65 -20.60 -1.46
CA ASP A 394 -1.58 -20.93 -0.03
C ASP A 394 -1.18 -19.71 0.82
N ASP A 395 -0.50 -18.73 0.22
CA ASP A 395 -0.04 -17.51 0.89
C ASP A 395 -1.09 -16.39 0.89
N LEU A 396 -2.17 -16.54 0.11
CA LEU A 396 -3.22 -15.53 -0.02
C LEU A 396 -4.22 -15.60 1.14
N GLY A 397 -4.44 -14.47 1.80
CA GLY A 397 -5.60 -14.23 2.65
C GLY A 397 -6.89 -14.02 1.84
N ASP A 398 -8.04 -14.06 2.49
CA ASP A 398 -9.33 -13.91 1.81
C ASP A 398 -9.52 -12.53 1.17
N ASP A 399 -8.97 -11.48 1.77
CA ASP A 399 -8.96 -10.13 1.17
C ASP A 399 -8.09 -10.05 -0.08
N GLU A 400 -6.99 -10.78 -0.11
CA GLU A 400 -6.05 -10.78 -1.23
C GLU A 400 -6.63 -11.58 -2.40
N ARG A 401 -7.22 -12.75 -2.14
CA ARG A 401 -7.99 -13.50 -3.14
C ARG A 401 -9.08 -12.65 -3.79
N ARG A 402 -9.87 -11.94 -2.98
CA ARG A 402 -10.88 -11.00 -3.50
C ARG A 402 -10.27 -9.92 -4.37
N ARG A 403 -9.13 -9.35 -3.97
CA ARG A 403 -8.48 -8.29 -4.73
C ARG A 403 -7.95 -8.80 -6.07
N VAL A 404 -7.43 -10.02 -6.11
CA VAL A 404 -7.05 -10.70 -7.37
C VAL A 404 -8.26 -10.82 -8.30
N ASP A 405 -9.41 -11.30 -7.78
CA ASP A 405 -10.64 -11.43 -8.58
C ASP A 405 -11.14 -10.09 -9.13
N GLU A 406 -11.08 -9.02 -8.32
CA GLU A 406 -11.43 -7.66 -8.75
C GLU A 406 -10.51 -7.15 -9.88
N ILE A 407 -9.20 -7.35 -9.74
CA ILE A 407 -8.19 -6.94 -10.74
C ILE A 407 -8.43 -7.69 -12.06
N LEU A 408 -8.55 -9.02 -12.01
CA LEU A 408 -8.79 -9.84 -13.19
C LEU A 408 -10.11 -9.47 -13.88
N SER A 409 -11.17 -9.30 -13.09
CA SER A 409 -12.48 -8.91 -13.62
C SER A 409 -12.44 -7.54 -14.31
N LEU A 410 -11.73 -6.56 -13.73
CA LEU A 410 -11.59 -5.25 -14.37
C LEU A 410 -10.74 -5.33 -15.63
N ALA A 411 -9.59 -6.03 -15.60
CA ALA A 411 -8.72 -6.19 -16.76
C ALA A 411 -9.46 -6.84 -17.95
N ILE A 412 -10.23 -7.90 -17.70
CA ILE A 412 -11.07 -8.57 -18.71
C ILE A 412 -12.14 -7.62 -19.25
N ASN A 413 -12.82 -6.84 -18.39
CA ASN A 413 -13.82 -5.88 -18.86
C ASN A 413 -13.20 -4.75 -19.70
N LEU A 414 -12.00 -4.28 -19.37
CA LEU A 414 -11.30 -3.25 -20.14
C LEU A 414 -10.85 -3.77 -21.50
N GLU A 415 -10.37 -5.02 -21.58
CA GLU A 415 -10.07 -5.67 -22.86
C GLU A 415 -11.33 -5.79 -23.72
N HIS A 416 -12.45 -6.29 -23.18
CA HIS A 416 -13.71 -6.36 -23.91
C HIS A 416 -14.20 -4.98 -24.40
N ILE A 417 -13.96 -3.91 -23.62
CA ILE A 417 -14.27 -2.54 -24.04
C ILE A 417 -13.43 -2.13 -25.23
N GLY A 418 -12.10 -2.36 -25.17
CA GLY A 418 -11.18 -2.12 -26.30
C GLY A 418 -11.67 -2.82 -27.57
N ASP A 419 -12.01 -4.10 -27.42
CA ASP A 419 -12.49 -4.97 -28.49
C ASP A 419 -13.77 -4.41 -29.15
N ILE A 420 -14.73 -3.94 -28.36
CA ILE A 420 -15.95 -3.30 -28.87
C ILE A 420 -15.59 -1.99 -29.59
N ILE A 421 -14.66 -1.20 -29.07
CA ILE A 421 -14.26 0.06 -29.70
C ILE A 421 -13.61 -0.21 -31.06
N ASP A 422 -12.64 -1.13 -31.18
CA ASP A 422 -11.95 -1.38 -32.46
C ASP A 422 -12.81 -2.19 -33.46
N LYS A 423 -13.40 -3.30 -33.03
CA LYS A 423 -14.10 -4.23 -33.95
C LYS A 423 -15.50 -3.78 -34.31
N ASN A 424 -16.16 -2.98 -33.46
CA ASN A 424 -17.53 -2.53 -33.71
C ASN A 424 -17.60 -1.03 -33.98
N VAL A 425 -17.22 -0.19 -33.02
CA VAL A 425 -17.40 1.27 -33.11
C VAL A 425 -16.56 1.86 -34.25
N MET A 426 -15.31 1.43 -34.40
CA MET A 426 -14.45 1.86 -35.50
C MET A 426 -14.83 1.27 -36.85
N GLU A 427 -15.39 0.07 -36.92
CA GLU A 427 -15.99 -0.44 -38.16
C GLU A 427 -17.20 0.38 -38.62
N LEU A 428 -18.06 0.81 -37.69
CA LEU A 428 -19.16 1.73 -37.99
C LEU A 428 -18.64 3.08 -38.52
N ALA A 429 -17.56 3.60 -37.93
CA ALA A 429 -16.90 4.81 -38.43
C ALA A 429 -16.29 4.62 -39.83
N ARG A 430 -15.58 3.50 -40.08
CA ARG A 430 -15.03 3.14 -41.40
C ARG A 430 -16.14 3.06 -42.44
N LYS A 431 -17.26 2.39 -42.13
CA LYS A 431 -18.45 2.28 -43.00
C LYS A 431 -19.05 3.66 -43.32
N ARG A 432 -19.19 4.53 -42.32
CA ARG A 432 -19.67 5.91 -42.49
C ARG A 432 -18.79 6.71 -43.46
N LEU A 433 -17.48 6.70 -43.23
CA LEU A 433 -16.51 7.46 -44.03
C LEU A 433 -16.37 6.92 -45.45
N ARG A 434 -16.42 5.58 -45.63
CA ARG A 434 -16.40 4.94 -46.96
C ARG A 434 -17.63 5.30 -47.78
N ASN A 435 -18.80 5.36 -47.15
CA ASN A 435 -20.06 5.69 -47.80
C ASN A 435 -20.31 7.21 -47.88
N GLN A 436 -19.35 8.05 -47.45
CA GLN A 436 -19.47 9.51 -47.41
C GLN A 436 -20.73 10.01 -46.69
N MET A 437 -21.15 9.27 -45.66
CA MET A 437 -22.38 9.56 -44.92
C MET A 437 -22.16 10.77 -44.00
N ARG A 438 -22.79 11.90 -44.34
CA ARG A 438 -22.79 13.11 -43.52
C ARG A 438 -23.78 12.98 -42.37
N LEU A 439 -23.30 13.21 -41.15
CA LEU A 439 -24.14 13.20 -39.96
C LEU A 439 -24.78 14.58 -39.76
N PRO A 440 -26.09 14.65 -39.46
CA PRO A 440 -26.71 15.87 -39.00
C PRO A 440 -26.03 16.39 -37.72
N PRO A 441 -25.96 17.72 -37.50
CA PRO A 441 -25.35 18.29 -36.30
C PRO A 441 -25.95 17.77 -34.99
N GLU A 442 -27.25 17.49 -34.98
CA GLU A 442 -27.95 16.91 -33.82
C GLU A 442 -27.44 15.50 -33.50
N THR A 443 -27.24 14.65 -34.52
CA THR A 443 -26.69 13.30 -34.37
C THR A 443 -25.24 13.35 -33.89
N VAL A 444 -24.41 14.27 -34.43
CA VAL A 444 -23.04 14.45 -33.94
C VAL A 444 -23.03 14.84 -32.46
N THR A 445 -23.89 15.79 -32.07
CA THR A 445 -24.02 16.23 -30.67
C THR A 445 -24.45 15.09 -29.75
N ALA A 446 -25.41 14.26 -30.17
CA ALA A 446 -25.87 13.11 -29.40
C ALA A 446 -24.76 12.06 -29.21
N ILE A 447 -24.02 11.74 -30.28
CA ILE A 447 -22.88 10.81 -30.23
C ILE A 447 -21.76 11.35 -29.33
N ASP A 448 -21.44 12.64 -29.44
CA ASP A 448 -20.43 13.31 -28.63
C ASP A 448 -20.78 13.26 -27.14
N ALA A 449 -22.06 13.50 -26.79
CA ALA A 449 -22.56 13.40 -25.43
C ALA A 449 -22.48 11.97 -24.86
N MET A 450 -22.80 10.94 -25.66
CA MET A 450 -22.68 9.54 -25.23
C MET A 450 -21.23 9.17 -24.92
N HIS A 451 -20.27 9.56 -25.77
CA HIS A 451 -18.85 9.31 -25.51
C HIS A 451 -18.33 10.07 -24.29
N ALA A 452 -18.74 11.34 -24.12
CA ALA A 452 -18.38 12.13 -22.95
C ALA A 452 -18.87 11.47 -21.65
N ARG A 453 -20.10 10.93 -21.68
CA ARG A 453 -20.70 10.22 -20.56
C ARG A 453 -19.95 8.91 -20.24
N LEU A 454 -19.55 8.13 -21.26
CA LEU A 454 -18.70 6.95 -21.05
C LEU A 454 -17.36 7.30 -20.39
N ALA A 455 -16.71 8.39 -20.82
CA ALA A 455 -15.45 8.82 -20.22
C ALA A 455 -15.63 9.21 -18.74
N GLU A 456 -16.73 9.86 -18.38
CA GLU A 456 -17.06 10.14 -16.98
C GLU A 456 -17.31 8.84 -16.18
N HIS A 457 -18.05 7.90 -16.74
CA HIS A 457 -18.31 6.60 -16.10
C HIS A 457 -17.05 5.79 -15.89
N LEU A 458 -16.12 5.80 -16.85
CA LEU A 458 -14.82 5.15 -16.70
C LEU A 458 -14.02 5.73 -15.52
N ARG A 459 -14.06 7.05 -15.33
CA ARG A 459 -13.43 7.71 -14.17
C ARG A 459 -14.11 7.34 -12.85
N LEU A 460 -15.43 7.18 -12.84
CA LEU A 460 -16.15 6.65 -11.67
C LEU A 460 -15.74 5.20 -11.39
N ALA A 461 -15.65 4.35 -12.40
CA ALA A 461 -15.19 2.96 -12.24
C ALA A 461 -13.78 2.87 -11.68
N MET A 462 -12.87 3.78 -12.09
CA MET A 462 -11.55 3.92 -11.49
C MET A 462 -11.63 4.26 -9.99
N ALA A 463 -12.50 5.19 -9.60
CA ALA A 463 -12.68 5.55 -8.18
C ALA A 463 -13.24 4.37 -7.36
N VAL A 464 -14.20 3.63 -7.90
CA VAL A 464 -14.75 2.41 -7.31
C VAL A 464 -13.66 1.36 -7.14
N PHE A 465 -12.88 1.10 -8.18
CA PHE A 465 -11.82 0.09 -8.18
C PHE A 465 -10.70 0.42 -7.20
N MET A 466 -10.29 1.69 -7.12
CA MET A 466 -9.15 2.09 -6.31
C MET A 466 -9.51 2.31 -4.84
N PHE A 467 -10.74 2.74 -4.53
CA PHE A 467 -11.12 3.17 -3.17
C PHE A 467 -12.29 2.43 -2.56
N ALA A 468 -12.89 1.47 -3.29
CA ALA A 468 -14.12 0.79 -2.88
C ALA A 468 -15.23 1.78 -2.50
N ASP A 469 -15.31 2.90 -3.23
CA ASP A 469 -16.27 3.98 -2.99
C ASP A 469 -17.70 3.52 -3.34
N ALA A 470 -18.52 3.33 -2.32
CA ALA A 470 -19.90 2.87 -2.45
C ALA A 470 -20.82 3.92 -3.11
N ASP A 471 -20.56 5.21 -2.92
CA ASP A 471 -21.34 6.28 -3.56
C ASP A 471 -21.04 6.34 -5.06
N ALA A 472 -19.76 6.26 -5.43
CA ALA A 472 -19.36 6.14 -6.82
C ALA A 472 -19.93 4.88 -7.47
N ALA A 473 -19.96 3.75 -6.75
CA ALA A 473 -20.53 2.49 -7.23
C ALA A 473 -22.04 2.60 -7.49
N ARG A 474 -22.80 3.22 -6.57
CA ARG A 474 -24.24 3.49 -6.75
C ARG A 474 -24.51 4.36 -7.97
N ARG A 475 -23.77 5.46 -8.10
CA ARG A 475 -23.88 6.36 -9.26
C ARG A 475 -23.62 5.60 -10.55
N LEU A 476 -22.56 4.80 -10.60
CA LEU A 476 -22.19 4.05 -11.79
C LEU A 476 -23.27 3.06 -12.23
N VAL A 477 -23.93 2.36 -11.29
CA VAL A 477 -25.03 1.45 -11.63
C VAL A 477 -26.29 2.19 -12.05
N ALA A 478 -26.58 3.35 -11.45
CA ALA A 478 -27.74 4.17 -11.83
C ALA A 478 -27.64 4.68 -13.28
N GLU A 479 -26.42 4.97 -13.74
CA GLU A 479 -26.17 5.46 -15.10
C GLU A 479 -26.52 4.45 -16.21
N LYS A 480 -26.63 3.14 -15.89
CA LYS A 480 -27.15 2.12 -16.81
C LYS A 480 -28.55 2.44 -17.31
N GLU A 481 -29.39 3.04 -16.46
CA GLU A 481 -30.74 3.48 -16.84
C GLU A 481 -30.65 4.60 -17.88
N GLY A 482 -29.73 5.55 -17.70
CA GLY A 482 -29.48 6.61 -18.66
C GLY A 482 -29.06 6.14 -20.05
N PHE A 483 -28.29 5.05 -20.18
CA PHE A 483 -27.97 4.46 -21.50
C PHE A 483 -29.12 3.66 -22.09
N ARG A 484 -29.94 3.02 -21.24
CA ARG A 484 -31.15 2.33 -21.67
C ARG A 484 -32.18 3.30 -22.26
N ASP A 485 -32.36 4.47 -21.66
CA ASP A 485 -33.30 5.48 -22.13
C ASP A 485 -32.85 6.11 -23.45
N LEU A 486 -31.55 6.36 -23.62
CA LEU A 486 -30.99 6.83 -24.90
C LEU A 486 -31.21 5.81 -26.02
N GLU A 487 -30.91 4.53 -25.78
CA GLU A 487 -31.15 3.47 -26.78
C GLU A 487 -32.64 3.39 -27.15
N GLN A 488 -33.54 3.51 -26.17
CA GLN A 488 -34.97 3.53 -26.41
C GLN A 488 -35.39 4.70 -27.29
N ALA A 489 -34.90 5.91 -26.99
CA ALA A 489 -35.23 7.11 -27.75
C ALA A 489 -34.70 7.06 -29.20
N VAL A 490 -33.48 6.55 -29.41
CA VAL A 490 -32.91 6.36 -30.76
C VAL A 490 -33.73 5.33 -31.54
N ARG A 491 -34.14 4.23 -30.90
CA ARG A 491 -34.97 3.20 -31.52
C ARG A 491 -36.34 3.73 -31.93
N ASP A 492 -36.99 4.51 -31.07
CA ASP A 492 -38.33 5.03 -31.34
C ASP A 492 -38.30 6.03 -32.50
N ARG A 493 -37.26 6.86 -32.58
CA ARG A 493 -37.00 7.75 -33.73
C ARG A 493 -36.73 6.97 -35.03
N HIS A 494 -35.95 5.90 -34.97
CA HIS A 494 -35.72 5.03 -36.13
C HIS A 494 -37.03 4.42 -36.65
N MET A 495 -37.88 3.91 -35.75
CA MET A 495 -39.18 3.35 -36.13
C MET A 495 -40.14 4.40 -36.67
N ALA A 496 -40.09 5.63 -36.18
CA ALA A 496 -40.87 6.74 -36.73
C ALA A 496 -40.47 7.05 -38.18
N LEU A 497 -39.16 7.13 -38.48
CA LEU A 497 -38.65 7.34 -39.84
C LEU A 497 -39.07 6.22 -40.81
N MET A 498 -39.05 4.97 -40.35
CA MET A 498 -39.54 3.83 -41.13
C MET A 498 -41.02 3.93 -41.48
N ARG A 499 -41.83 4.56 -40.61
CA ARG A 499 -43.28 4.76 -40.83
C ARG A 499 -43.58 5.95 -41.75
N THR A 500 -42.80 7.02 -41.68
CA THR A 500 -43.00 8.23 -42.51
C THR A 500 -42.49 8.08 -43.94
N GLY A 501 -41.61 7.10 -44.20
CA GLY A 501 -41.09 6.83 -45.54
C GLY A 501 -39.93 7.74 -45.97
N GLU A 502 -39.33 8.47 -45.03
CA GLU A 502 -38.16 9.33 -45.27
C GLU A 502 -36.87 8.51 -45.45
N THR A 503 -36.75 7.86 -46.60
CA THR A 503 -35.69 6.89 -46.91
C THR A 503 -34.27 7.48 -46.86
N PHE A 504 -34.11 8.79 -47.03
CA PHE A 504 -32.80 9.44 -47.03
C PHE A 504 -32.12 9.48 -45.65
N LEU A 505 -32.88 9.48 -44.55
CA LEU A 505 -32.36 9.50 -43.18
C LEU A 505 -32.16 8.11 -42.58
N LEU A 506 -32.73 7.07 -43.19
CA LEU A 506 -32.67 5.70 -42.67
C LEU A 506 -31.23 5.18 -42.47
N PRO A 507 -30.25 5.42 -43.38
CA PRO A 507 -28.89 4.96 -43.16
C PRO A 507 -28.21 5.61 -41.96
N VAL A 508 -28.47 6.91 -41.72
CA VAL A 508 -27.92 7.66 -40.58
C VAL A 508 -28.54 7.17 -39.27
N SER A 509 -29.86 6.99 -39.27
CA SER A 509 -30.58 6.50 -38.08
C SER A 509 -30.20 5.06 -37.73
N ALA A 510 -29.96 4.19 -38.72
CA ALA A 510 -29.47 2.84 -38.49
C ALA A 510 -28.06 2.83 -37.88
N LEU A 511 -27.16 3.67 -38.40
CA LEU A 511 -25.82 3.86 -37.84
C LEU A 511 -25.86 4.33 -36.38
N GLU A 512 -26.71 5.31 -36.07
CA GLU A 512 -26.89 5.83 -34.71
C GLU A 512 -27.41 4.77 -33.76
N LEU A 513 -28.34 3.91 -34.21
CA LEU A 513 -28.87 2.80 -33.42
C LEU A 513 -27.77 1.76 -33.11
N ASP A 514 -27.02 1.32 -34.12
CA ASP A 514 -25.92 0.37 -33.97
C ASP A 514 -24.86 0.91 -33.01
N LEU A 515 -24.46 2.18 -33.20
CA LEU A 515 -23.48 2.84 -32.34
C LEU A 515 -23.98 2.96 -30.90
N THR A 516 -25.22 3.37 -30.68
CA THR A 516 -25.80 3.50 -29.34
C THR A 516 -25.81 2.15 -28.60
N ARG A 517 -26.10 1.06 -29.32
CA ARG A 517 -26.06 -0.30 -28.77
C ARG A 517 -24.65 -0.69 -28.34
N ASP A 518 -23.63 -0.40 -29.14
CA ASP A 518 -22.25 -0.72 -28.80
C ASP A 518 -21.72 0.16 -27.65
N LEU A 519 -22.05 1.45 -27.62
CA LEU A 519 -21.70 2.33 -26.49
C LEU A 519 -22.38 1.88 -25.19
N LYS A 520 -23.63 1.41 -25.23
CA LYS A 520 -24.31 0.81 -24.08
C LYS A 520 -23.63 -0.49 -23.62
N ARG A 521 -23.09 -1.30 -24.53
CA ARG A 521 -22.33 -2.51 -24.15
C ARG A 521 -21.04 -2.14 -23.44
N ILE A 522 -20.32 -1.11 -23.92
CA ILE A 522 -19.14 -0.55 -23.25
C ILE A 522 -19.53 -0.10 -21.83
N GLU A 523 -20.60 0.67 -21.68
CA GLU A 523 -21.09 1.11 -20.37
C GLU A 523 -21.38 -0.07 -19.44
N ALA A 524 -21.98 -1.15 -19.96
CA ALA A 524 -22.29 -2.32 -19.15
C ALA A 524 -21.04 -3.00 -18.57
N HIS A 525 -19.93 -3.01 -19.31
CA HIS A 525 -18.62 -3.50 -18.83
C HIS A 525 -18.02 -2.56 -17.79
N ILE A 526 -18.10 -1.23 -18.00
CA ILE A 526 -17.66 -0.24 -17.01
C ILE A 526 -18.46 -0.39 -15.70
N ALA A 527 -19.78 -0.52 -15.79
CA ALA A 527 -20.65 -0.64 -14.63
C ALA A 527 -20.47 -1.96 -13.86
N ALA A 528 -19.94 -3.01 -14.50
CA ALA A 528 -19.67 -4.28 -13.82
C ALA A 528 -18.66 -4.13 -12.68
N THR A 529 -17.76 -3.14 -12.74
CA THR A 529 -16.79 -2.82 -11.68
C THR A 529 -17.45 -2.45 -10.35
N ALA A 530 -18.69 -1.94 -10.37
CA ALA A 530 -19.43 -1.57 -9.16
C ALA A 530 -20.07 -2.75 -8.43
N HIS A 531 -20.29 -3.88 -9.09
CA HIS A 531 -21.05 -4.98 -8.50
C HIS A 531 -20.37 -5.57 -7.26
N GLY A 532 -19.05 -5.78 -7.30
CA GLY A 532 -18.31 -6.33 -6.16
C GLY A 532 -18.40 -5.44 -4.91
N VAL A 533 -18.36 -4.11 -5.07
CA VAL A 533 -18.51 -3.16 -3.95
C VAL A 533 -19.92 -3.17 -3.39
N LEU A 534 -20.95 -3.20 -4.26
CA LEU A 534 -22.35 -3.15 -3.85
C LEU A 534 -22.87 -4.48 -3.27
N GLU A 535 -22.35 -5.62 -3.69
CA GLU A 535 -22.62 -6.91 -3.04
C GLU A 535 -22.11 -6.91 -1.60
N ARG A 536 -20.94 -6.32 -1.35
CA ARG A 536 -20.37 -6.19 0.00
C ARG A 536 -21.17 -5.27 0.90
N SER A 537 -21.73 -4.19 0.36
CA SER A 537 -22.59 -3.30 1.15
C SER A 537 -24.01 -3.84 1.35
N GLY A 538 -24.33 -5.02 0.80
CA GLY A 538 -25.64 -5.65 0.90
C GLY A 538 -26.72 -4.95 0.06
N GLU A 539 -26.31 -4.11 -0.90
CA GLU A 539 -27.21 -3.29 -1.71
C GLU A 539 -27.66 -3.97 -3.00
N LEU A 540 -26.99 -5.07 -3.39
CA LEU A 540 -27.41 -5.91 -4.51
C LEU A 540 -28.18 -7.14 -4.02
N ARG A 541 -29.39 -7.36 -4.56
CA ARG A 541 -30.10 -8.63 -4.39
C ARG A 541 -29.42 -9.70 -5.26
N SER A 542 -29.18 -10.87 -4.69
CA SER A 542 -28.63 -12.05 -5.39
C SER A 542 -29.49 -12.54 -6.56
N SER A 543 -30.72 -12.03 -6.72
CA SER A 543 -31.59 -12.27 -7.86
C SER A 543 -32.58 -11.11 -8.08
N ARG A 544 -32.87 -10.77 -9.35
CA ARG A 544 -33.93 -9.84 -9.76
C ARG A 544 -35.35 -10.43 -9.65
N LEU A 545 -35.47 -11.73 -9.38
CA LEU A 545 -36.74 -12.41 -9.25
C LEU A 545 -37.21 -12.39 -7.79
N ARG A 546 -38.47 -12.02 -7.57
CA ARG A 546 -39.14 -12.33 -6.29
C ARG A 546 -39.14 -13.85 -6.15
N SER A 547 -38.57 -14.36 -5.07
CA SER A 547 -38.87 -15.72 -4.60
C SER A 547 -40.40 -15.81 -4.45
N VAL A 548 -41.03 -16.62 -5.30
CA VAL A 548 -42.48 -16.89 -5.26
C VAL A 548 -42.79 -17.71 -4.02
#